data_AF-A0A945MXH4-F1
#
_entry.id   AF-A0A945MXH4-F1
#
_cell.length_a   1.000
_cell.length_b   1.000
_cell.length_c   1.000
_cell.angle_alpha   90.00
_cell.angle_beta   90.00
_cell.angle_gamma   90.00
#
_symmetry.space_group_name_H-M   'P 1'
#
loop_
_entity.id
_entity.type
_entity.pdbx_description
1 polymer ?
#
loop_
_entity_poly.entity_id
_entity_poly.type
_entity_poly.pdbx_seq_one_letter_code
_entity_poly.pdbx_strand_id
1 'polypeptide(L)'
;MSKNIPLTLAVGEYEITRPLMDGTVQPDGIDLTVLTDMDSTTRHWRFYNNQDFDMAEASCSTYLVAKDQGMPFDAIPVFLHRRFRHGFVFINTNAGIREPKDLIGKKVGIKHWQVTAILWMKGILEHEYGVPHRSIDWYQELDQDIAVDMPDDIKLTTLPDDKSVEQMVADGELDACIHSSIIKPFINGDPRVARLFPDYKTEEMNFYKKTGMFPIMHITGIKKSIVEEYPWVPINMYHALNQAKAIAMKKLVNPRIVPLAWYMEAWEEQEKILGPDPWEYGLSDQNRKTLANMAKYSHEQALIKNDLSVDDLFLDVSQGRKRGEEFRV
;
A
#
# COMPACT_ATOMS: atom_id res chain seq x y z
N MET A 1 17.78 36.47 4.34
CA MET A 1 16.78 35.39 4.46
C MET A 1 17.53 34.11 4.75
N SER A 2 17.10 33.33 5.76
CA SER A 2 17.64 31.98 5.95
C SER A 2 17.40 31.17 4.68
N LYS A 3 18.34 30.29 4.32
CA LYS A 3 18.17 29.40 3.16
C LYS A 3 17.22 28.27 3.54
N ASN A 4 16.41 27.82 2.58
CA ASN A 4 15.62 26.59 2.71
C ASN A 4 16.56 25.40 2.95
N ILE A 5 16.08 24.37 3.64
CA ILE A 5 16.86 23.14 3.88
C ILE A 5 16.68 22.18 2.69
N PRO A 6 17.76 21.58 2.16
CA PRO A 6 17.65 20.60 1.08
C PRO A 6 17.17 19.26 1.66
N LEU A 7 16.07 18.71 1.13
CA LEU A 7 15.58 17.38 1.50
C LEU A 7 15.16 16.58 0.26
N THR A 8 15.24 15.26 0.37
CA THR A 8 14.84 14.32 -0.68
C THR A 8 13.53 13.61 -0.36
N LEU A 9 12.68 13.44 -1.38
CA LEU A 9 11.46 12.65 -1.30
C LEU A 9 11.42 11.63 -2.45
N ALA A 10 11.56 10.35 -2.14
CA ALA A 10 11.43 9.27 -3.13
C ALA A 10 9.98 8.79 -3.21
N VAL A 11 9.32 8.87 -4.37
CA VAL A 11 7.90 8.51 -4.55
C VAL A 11 7.63 7.94 -5.93
N GLY A 12 6.49 7.26 -6.11
CA GLY A 12 5.99 6.93 -7.44
C GLY A 12 5.60 8.18 -8.24
N GLU A 13 5.70 8.08 -9.56
CA GLU A 13 5.20 9.09 -10.49
C GLU A 13 3.67 9.01 -10.60
N TYR A 14 2.97 9.73 -9.72
CA TYR A 14 1.51 9.80 -9.69
C TYR A 14 1.02 11.22 -9.98
N GLU A 15 -0.21 11.36 -10.49
CA GLU A 15 -0.81 12.68 -10.68
C GLU A 15 -0.92 13.46 -9.35
N ILE A 16 -1.21 12.78 -8.24
CA ILE A 16 -1.34 13.40 -6.90
C ILE A 16 -0.02 13.91 -6.30
N THR A 17 1.13 13.45 -6.81
CA THR A 17 2.46 13.91 -6.40
C THR A 17 3.12 14.81 -7.45
N ARG A 18 2.57 14.87 -8.67
CA ARG A 18 3.10 15.67 -9.78
C ARG A 18 3.32 17.16 -9.45
N PRO A 19 2.42 17.85 -8.73
CA PRO A 19 2.65 19.26 -8.39
C PRO A 19 3.89 19.52 -7.52
N LEU A 20 4.39 18.52 -6.78
CA LEU A 20 5.67 18.64 -6.07
C LEU A 20 6.86 18.47 -7.03
N MET A 21 6.72 17.60 -8.03
CA MET A 21 7.78 17.29 -9.00
C MET A 21 8.05 18.45 -9.96
N ASP A 22 6.99 19.15 -10.38
CA ASP A 22 7.10 20.28 -11.33
C ASP A 22 7.22 21.65 -10.63
N GLY A 23 7.23 21.67 -9.30
CA GLY A 23 7.38 22.88 -8.49
C GLY A 23 6.14 23.75 -8.37
N THR A 24 4.97 23.31 -8.87
CA THR A 24 3.67 23.97 -8.66
C THR A 24 3.33 24.12 -7.17
N VAL A 25 3.72 23.13 -6.36
CA VAL A 25 3.64 23.17 -4.91
C VAL A 25 5.04 23.00 -4.35
N GLN A 26 5.42 23.89 -3.44
CA GLN A 26 6.66 23.80 -2.70
C GLN A 26 6.35 23.78 -1.20
N PRO A 27 6.84 22.80 -0.44
CA PRO A 27 6.73 22.82 1.01
C PRO A 27 7.47 24.01 1.60
N ASP A 28 6.83 24.70 2.56
CA ASP A 28 7.41 25.89 3.17
C ASP A 28 8.74 25.56 3.90
N GLY A 29 9.76 26.39 3.67
CA GLY A 29 11.10 26.23 4.26
C GLY A 29 11.96 25.08 3.70
N ILE A 30 11.48 24.31 2.72
CA ILE A 30 12.18 23.11 2.21
C ILE A 30 12.48 23.28 0.71
N ASP A 31 13.73 23.03 0.33
CA ASP A 31 14.16 22.84 -1.06
C ASP A 31 14.07 21.35 -1.38
N LEU A 32 12.92 20.93 -1.92
CA LEU A 32 12.56 19.51 -2.05
C LEU A 32 13.03 18.93 -3.38
N THR A 33 13.91 17.93 -3.33
CA THR A 33 14.27 17.10 -4.49
C THR A 33 13.39 15.85 -4.54
N VAL A 34 12.54 15.74 -5.56
CA VAL A 34 11.66 14.57 -5.75
C VAL A 34 12.34 13.54 -6.67
N LEU A 35 12.44 12.29 -6.20
CA LEU A 35 13.08 11.18 -6.91
C LEU A 35 12.03 10.13 -7.30
N THR A 36 11.94 9.80 -8.59
CA THR A 36 10.89 8.91 -9.13
C THR A 36 11.41 7.71 -9.92
N ASP A 37 12.68 7.70 -10.30
CA ASP A 37 13.27 6.69 -11.19
C ASP A 37 13.63 5.38 -10.44
N MET A 38 12.61 4.71 -9.91
CA MET A 38 12.72 3.43 -9.19
C MET A 38 11.36 2.76 -9.04
N ASP A 39 11.32 1.42 -9.08
CA ASP A 39 10.13 0.67 -8.70
C ASP A 39 9.92 0.68 -7.17
N SER A 40 8.72 0.30 -6.73
CA SER A 40 8.36 0.30 -5.31
C SER A 40 9.24 -0.61 -4.44
N THR A 41 9.62 -1.80 -4.90
CA THR A 41 10.46 -2.72 -4.11
C THR A 41 11.85 -2.11 -3.92
N THR A 42 12.46 -1.62 -5.00
CA THR A 42 13.76 -0.93 -4.92
C THR A 42 13.71 0.27 -3.98
N ARG A 43 12.66 1.09 -4.06
CA ARG A 43 12.50 2.27 -3.20
C ARG A 43 12.37 1.91 -1.72
N HIS A 44 11.50 0.95 -1.38
CA HIS A 44 11.26 0.55 0.00
C HIS A 44 12.53 -0.02 0.62
N TRP A 45 13.21 -0.92 -0.11
CA TRP A 45 14.45 -1.52 0.35
C TRP A 45 15.54 -0.48 0.60
N ARG A 46 15.75 0.46 -0.34
CA ARG A 46 16.73 1.56 -0.20
C ARG A 46 16.40 2.50 0.96
N PHE A 47 15.11 2.76 1.22
CA PHE A 47 14.68 3.59 2.34
C PHE A 47 14.98 2.92 3.69
N TYR A 48 14.57 1.66 3.88
CA TYR A 48 14.70 0.97 5.16
C TYR A 48 16.12 0.45 5.45
N ASN A 49 16.86 0.01 4.42
CA ASN A 49 18.17 -0.64 4.60
C ASN A 49 19.35 0.32 4.41
N ASN A 50 19.32 1.17 3.37
CA ASN A 50 20.41 2.09 3.09
C ASN A 50 20.18 3.49 3.67
N GLN A 51 18.95 3.83 4.06
CA GLN A 51 18.60 5.18 4.47
C GLN A 51 18.94 6.23 3.38
N ASP A 52 18.73 5.88 2.11
CA ASP A 52 19.16 6.70 0.96
C ASP A 52 18.39 8.02 0.82
N PHE A 53 17.22 8.16 1.45
CA PHE A 53 16.32 9.30 1.28
C PHE A 53 15.89 9.89 2.62
N ASP A 54 15.61 11.19 2.67
CA ASP A 54 15.08 11.84 3.88
C ASP A 54 13.63 11.43 4.15
N MET A 55 12.85 11.32 3.07
CA MET A 55 11.48 10.83 3.06
C MET A 55 11.24 9.89 1.88
N ALA A 56 10.32 8.96 2.05
CA ALA A 56 9.92 8.08 0.95
C ALA A 56 8.45 7.63 1.06
N GLU A 57 7.83 7.43 -0.10
CA GLU A 57 6.69 6.52 -0.19
C GLU A 57 7.15 5.11 0.16
N ALA A 58 6.62 4.53 1.24
CA ALA A 58 7.03 3.25 1.76
C ALA A 58 5.87 2.27 1.96
N SER A 59 6.14 0.97 1.85
CA SER A 59 5.19 -0.08 2.18
C SER A 59 4.66 0.09 3.61
N CYS A 60 3.33 0.17 3.74
CA CYS A 60 2.68 0.29 5.05
C CYS A 60 2.90 -0.96 5.92
N SER A 61 2.89 -2.15 5.32
CA SER A 61 3.18 -3.40 6.03
C SER A 61 4.63 -3.44 6.56
N THR A 62 5.59 -3.07 5.72
CA THR A 62 7.01 -2.98 6.14
C THR A 62 7.23 -1.89 7.18
N TYR A 63 6.46 -0.79 7.11
CA TYR A 63 6.48 0.27 8.13
C TYR A 63 6.05 -0.24 9.51
N LEU A 64 5.00 -1.09 9.59
CA LEU A 64 4.60 -1.70 10.85
C LEU A 64 5.72 -2.53 11.46
N VAL A 65 6.43 -3.33 10.64
CA VAL A 65 7.60 -4.10 11.08
C VAL A 65 8.72 -3.18 11.57
N ALA A 66 9.04 -2.14 10.80
CA ALA A 66 10.05 -1.15 11.19
C ALA A 66 9.72 -0.49 12.54
N LYS A 67 8.45 -0.13 12.76
CA LYS A 67 7.98 0.47 14.01
C LYS A 67 8.05 -0.51 15.18
N ASP A 68 7.59 -1.74 14.98
CA ASP A 68 7.62 -2.81 15.99
C ASP A 68 9.06 -3.13 16.46
N GLN A 69 10.02 -3.05 15.54
CA GLN A 69 11.45 -3.28 15.81
C GLN A 69 12.22 -2.02 16.27
N GLY A 70 11.54 -0.87 16.40
CA GLY A 70 12.17 0.38 16.86
C GLY A 70 13.19 0.98 15.88
N MET A 71 13.05 0.72 14.58
CA MET A 71 13.91 1.29 13.55
C MET A 71 13.76 2.83 13.48
N PRO A 72 14.76 3.58 13.00
CA PRO A 72 14.81 5.05 13.08
C PRO A 72 13.94 5.75 12.01
N PHE A 73 12.72 5.27 11.80
CA PHE A 73 11.77 5.81 10.83
C PHE A 73 10.44 6.10 11.51
N ASP A 74 9.88 7.27 11.19
CA ASP A 74 8.51 7.64 11.51
C ASP A 74 7.72 7.83 10.20
N ALA A 75 6.43 8.14 10.31
CA ALA A 75 5.59 8.42 9.16
C ALA A 75 4.63 9.59 9.45
N ILE A 76 4.29 10.34 8.40
CA ILE A 76 3.15 11.26 8.43
C ILE A 76 1.92 10.54 7.85
N PRO A 77 0.68 10.91 8.25
CA PRO A 77 -0.53 10.22 7.80
C PRO A 77 -0.91 10.64 6.37
N VAL A 78 0.00 10.42 5.42
CA VAL A 78 -0.19 10.64 3.98
C VAL A 78 -0.13 9.29 3.29
N PHE A 79 -1.16 8.96 2.52
CA PHE A 79 -1.37 7.63 1.94
C PHE A 79 -1.30 7.69 0.41
N LEU A 80 -0.09 7.66 -0.12
CA LEU A 80 0.19 7.91 -1.55
C LEU A 80 -0.35 6.83 -2.48
N HIS A 81 -0.64 5.64 -1.95
CA HIS A 81 -1.20 4.55 -2.74
C HIS A 81 -2.28 3.82 -1.94
N ARG A 82 -3.46 3.70 -2.55
CA ARG A 82 -4.59 2.87 -2.10
C ARG A 82 -5.06 2.00 -3.24
N ARG A 83 -5.51 0.78 -2.95
CA ARG A 83 -6.00 -0.13 -3.98
C ARG A 83 -6.77 -1.30 -3.38
N PHE A 84 -7.85 -1.74 -4.00
CA PHE A 84 -8.40 -3.06 -3.70
C PHE A 84 -7.53 -4.19 -4.27
N ARG A 85 -7.60 -5.39 -3.67
CA ARG A 85 -6.69 -6.50 -4.01
C ARG A 85 -7.36 -7.77 -4.53
N HIS A 86 -8.69 -7.82 -4.59
CA HIS A 86 -9.42 -8.98 -5.13
C HIS A 86 -9.01 -9.24 -6.59
N GLY A 87 -8.88 -8.20 -7.40
CA GLY A 87 -8.46 -8.32 -8.80
C GLY A 87 -7.01 -8.79 -9.04
N PHE A 88 -6.24 -9.09 -7.99
CA PHE A 88 -4.82 -9.45 -8.05
C PHE A 88 -4.52 -10.84 -7.48
N VAL A 89 -5.55 -11.68 -7.34
CA VAL A 89 -5.41 -13.10 -7.06
C VAL A 89 -5.60 -13.87 -8.35
N PHE A 90 -4.56 -14.57 -8.78
CA PHE A 90 -4.54 -15.36 -10.01
C PHE A 90 -4.42 -16.84 -9.69
N ILE A 91 -5.08 -17.69 -10.46
CA ILE A 91 -5.16 -19.13 -10.27
C ILE A 91 -4.72 -19.85 -11.55
N ASN A 92 -4.15 -21.04 -11.41
CA ASN A 92 -4.07 -21.97 -12.53
C ASN A 92 -5.47 -22.58 -12.77
N THR A 93 -5.94 -22.57 -14.02
CA THR A 93 -7.29 -23.04 -14.37
C THR A 93 -7.47 -24.55 -14.18
N ASN A 94 -6.39 -25.32 -14.06
CA ASN A 94 -6.40 -26.75 -13.79
C ASN A 94 -6.25 -27.09 -12.29
N ALA A 95 -6.09 -26.10 -11.40
CA ALA A 95 -5.90 -26.34 -9.97
C ALA A 95 -7.18 -26.74 -9.20
N GLY A 96 -8.34 -26.73 -9.88
CA GLY A 96 -9.63 -27.04 -9.27
C GLY A 96 -10.16 -25.97 -8.32
N ILE A 97 -9.64 -24.73 -8.41
CA ILE A 97 -10.06 -23.58 -7.60
C ILE A 97 -11.22 -22.87 -8.30
N ARG A 98 -12.37 -22.78 -7.62
CA ARG A 98 -13.59 -22.11 -8.11
C ARG A 98 -14.07 -21.00 -7.19
N GLU A 99 -13.79 -21.11 -5.90
CA GLU A 99 -14.10 -20.11 -4.89
C GLU A 99 -12.92 -19.91 -3.93
N PRO A 100 -12.88 -18.81 -3.15
CA PRO A 100 -11.74 -18.55 -2.27
C PRO A 100 -11.41 -19.67 -1.29
N LYS A 101 -12.41 -20.41 -0.79
CA LYS A 101 -12.22 -21.55 0.12
C LYS A 101 -11.42 -22.71 -0.48
N ASP A 102 -11.40 -22.83 -1.80
CA ASP A 102 -10.60 -23.86 -2.48
C ASP A 102 -9.09 -23.60 -2.38
N LEU A 103 -8.67 -22.43 -1.87
CA LEU A 103 -7.26 -22.14 -1.57
C LEU A 103 -6.74 -22.91 -0.34
N ILE A 104 -7.63 -23.43 0.52
CA ILE A 104 -7.23 -24.20 1.70
C ILE A 104 -6.44 -25.44 1.26
N GLY A 105 -5.21 -25.58 1.76
CA GLY A 105 -4.28 -26.66 1.42
C GLY A 105 -3.60 -26.52 0.06
N LYS A 106 -3.74 -25.38 -0.63
CA LYS A 106 -3.10 -25.13 -1.94
C LYS A 106 -1.70 -24.52 -1.80
N LYS A 107 -0.94 -24.65 -2.88
CA LYS A 107 0.36 -23.98 -3.05
C LYS A 107 0.17 -22.60 -3.65
N VAL A 108 0.45 -21.55 -2.88
CA VAL A 108 0.21 -20.16 -3.30
C VAL A 108 1.51 -19.36 -3.33
N GLY A 109 1.80 -18.79 -4.49
CA GLY A 109 2.96 -17.92 -4.69
C GLY A 109 2.71 -16.47 -4.30
N ILE A 110 3.73 -15.82 -3.76
CA ILE A 110 3.76 -14.40 -3.40
C ILE A 110 5.15 -13.83 -3.70
N LYS A 111 5.30 -12.50 -3.79
CA LYS A 111 6.64 -11.90 -3.95
C LYS A 111 7.49 -12.11 -2.70
N HIS A 112 7.00 -11.63 -1.56
CA HIS A 112 7.48 -11.95 -0.21
C HIS A 112 6.38 -11.63 0.81
N TRP A 113 6.51 -12.15 2.03
CA TRP A 113 5.48 -12.09 3.08
C TRP A 113 5.02 -10.68 3.45
N GLN A 114 5.96 -9.73 3.52
CA GLN A 114 5.75 -8.34 3.97
C GLN A 114 5.07 -7.41 2.97
N VAL A 115 4.91 -7.77 1.70
CA VAL A 115 4.31 -6.85 0.73
C VAL A 115 2.90 -6.43 1.17
N THR A 116 2.60 -5.13 1.24
CA THR A 116 1.32 -4.63 1.77
C THR A 116 0.10 -5.20 1.03
N ALA A 117 0.19 -5.41 -0.28
CA ALA A 117 -0.87 -6.06 -1.05
C ALA A 117 -1.18 -7.48 -0.56
N ILE A 118 -0.14 -8.21 -0.17
CA ILE A 118 -0.19 -9.59 0.33
C ILE A 118 -0.68 -9.60 1.78
N LEU A 119 -0.24 -8.65 2.62
CA LEU A 119 -0.78 -8.46 3.97
C LEU A 119 -2.32 -8.31 3.93
N TRP A 120 -2.79 -7.36 3.10
CA TRP A 120 -4.22 -7.08 2.96
C TRP A 120 -4.99 -8.27 2.42
N MET A 121 -4.53 -8.89 1.33
CA MET A 121 -5.29 -9.97 0.73
C MET A 121 -5.35 -11.21 1.63
N LYS A 122 -4.27 -11.54 2.36
CA LYS A 122 -4.30 -12.64 3.36
C LYS A 122 -5.33 -12.36 4.46
N GLY A 123 -5.35 -11.14 5.01
CA GLY A 123 -6.35 -10.74 6.00
C GLY A 123 -7.79 -10.75 5.47
N ILE A 124 -7.99 -10.24 4.24
CA ILE A 124 -9.32 -10.27 3.59
C ILE A 124 -9.78 -11.72 3.35
N LEU A 125 -8.92 -12.59 2.82
CA LEU A 125 -9.23 -14.00 2.62
C LEU A 125 -9.64 -14.69 3.93
N GLU A 126 -8.95 -14.38 5.02
CA GLU A 126 -9.26 -14.96 6.33
C GLU A 126 -10.57 -14.46 6.91
N HIS A 127 -10.74 -13.14 7.02
CA HIS A 127 -11.86 -12.53 7.74
C HIS A 127 -13.15 -12.47 6.91
N GLU A 128 -13.05 -12.35 5.59
CA GLU A 128 -14.21 -12.19 4.71
C GLU A 128 -14.63 -13.50 4.02
N TYR A 129 -13.66 -14.38 3.76
CA TYR A 129 -13.89 -15.62 3.01
C TYR A 129 -13.66 -16.91 3.82
N GLY A 130 -13.17 -16.80 5.06
CA GLY A 130 -12.93 -17.94 5.94
C GLY A 130 -11.79 -18.83 5.45
N VAL A 131 -10.73 -18.23 4.90
CA VAL A 131 -9.53 -18.91 4.40
C VAL A 131 -8.35 -18.53 5.29
N PRO A 132 -8.06 -19.30 6.36
CA PRO A 132 -6.96 -18.97 7.26
C PRO A 132 -5.64 -18.96 6.51
N HIS A 133 -4.81 -17.92 6.68
CA HIS A 133 -3.52 -17.86 5.99
C HIS A 133 -2.60 -19.04 6.35
N ARG A 134 -2.77 -19.63 7.55
CA ARG A 134 -2.04 -20.82 8.02
C ARG A 134 -2.46 -22.12 7.34
N SER A 135 -3.58 -22.11 6.62
CA SER A 135 -4.07 -23.28 5.89
C SER A 135 -3.47 -23.43 4.49
N ILE A 136 -2.65 -22.47 4.05
CA ILE A 136 -2.05 -22.41 2.71
C ILE A 136 -0.57 -22.75 2.80
N ASP A 137 -0.05 -23.44 1.78
CA ASP A 137 1.39 -23.68 1.60
C ASP A 137 1.97 -22.53 0.76
N TRP A 138 2.76 -21.64 1.36
CA TRP A 138 3.22 -20.41 0.71
C TRP A 138 4.62 -20.55 0.09
N TYR A 139 4.79 -19.92 -1.07
CA TYR A 139 6.05 -19.86 -1.80
C TYR A 139 6.39 -18.40 -2.10
N GLN A 140 7.56 -17.93 -1.71
CA GLN A 140 8.00 -16.55 -1.96
C GLN A 140 9.20 -16.48 -2.89
N GLU A 141 9.25 -15.44 -3.73
CA GLU A 141 10.39 -15.19 -4.64
C GLU A 141 11.58 -14.55 -3.93
N LEU A 142 11.32 -13.64 -2.98
CA LEU A 142 12.35 -12.80 -2.37
C LEU A 142 12.34 -12.91 -0.84
N ASP A 143 13.46 -12.52 -0.24
CA ASP A 143 13.56 -12.24 1.18
C ASP A 143 12.68 -11.03 1.57
N GLN A 144 12.44 -10.89 2.88
CA GLN A 144 11.73 -9.73 3.41
C GLN A 144 12.57 -8.44 3.32
N ASP A 145 11.90 -7.29 3.18
CA ASP A 145 12.55 -5.98 3.21
C ASP A 145 13.26 -5.72 4.55
N ILE A 146 12.66 -6.16 5.66
CA ILE A 146 13.22 -6.17 7.01
C ILE A 146 13.14 -7.60 7.55
N ALA A 147 14.19 -8.13 8.17
CA ALA A 147 14.17 -9.49 8.70
C ALA A 147 13.06 -9.69 9.76
N VAL A 148 12.29 -10.78 9.65
CA VAL A 148 11.27 -11.20 10.61
C VAL A 148 11.39 -12.71 10.82
N ASP A 149 11.42 -13.13 12.08
CA ASP A 149 11.38 -14.55 12.44
C ASP A 149 9.95 -15.08 12.25
N MET A 150 9.74 -15.84 11.17
CA MET A 150 8.46 -16.48 10.91
C MET A 150 8.28 -17.71 11.81
N PRO A 151 7.11 -17.90 12.44
CA PRO A 151 6.87 -19.09 13.27
C PRO A 151 6.70 -20.35 12.40
N ASP A 152 7.11 -21.50 12.95
CA ASP A 152 7.16 -22.80 12.25
C ASP A 152 5.80 -23.28 11.72
N ASP A 153 4.70 -22.77 12.27
CA ASP A 153 3.34 -23.08 11.86
C ASP A 153 2.86 -22.25 10.65
N ILE A 154 3.69 -21.34 10.13
CA ILE A 154 3.52 -20.72 8.80
C ILE A 154 4.40 -21.46 7.81
N LYS A 155 3.76 -22.22 6.91
CA LYS A 155 4.45 -22.94 5.83
C LYS A 155 4.88 -21.98 4.74
N LEU A 156 6.10 -21.45 4.84
CA LEU A 156 6.66 -20.51 3.88
C LEU A 156 7.98 -21.06 3.32
N THR A 157 8.06 -21.24 2.01
CA THR A 157 9.26 -21.69 1.29
C THR A 157 9.78 -20.56 0.41
N THR A 158 11.06 -20.20 0.55
CA THR A 158 11.73 -19.30 -0.40
C THR A 158 12.13 -20.08 -1.65
N LEU A 159 11.74 -19.59 -2.81
CA LEU A 159 12.04 -20.17 -4.11
C LEU A 159 13.49 -19.85 -4.52
N PRO A 160 14.14 -20.69 -5.36
CA PRO A 160 15.41 -20.34 -5.98
C PRO A 160 15.29 -19.14 -6.93
N ASP A 161 16.38 -18.38 -7.10
CA ASP A 161 16.43 -17.14 -7.91
C ASP A 161 16.06 -17.32 -9.40
N ASP A 162 16.13 -18.55 -9.93
CA ASP A 162 15.78 -18.88 -11.31
C ASP A 162 14.29 -19.23 -11.51
N LYS A 163 13.51 -19.24 -10.41
CA LYS A 163 12.07 -19.51 -10.42
C LYS A 163 11.28 -18.22 -10.25
N SER A 164 10.14 -18.14 -10.94
CA SER A 164 9.19 -17.05 -10.80
C SER A 164 7.80 -17.57 -10.49
N VAL A 165 7.14 -16.98 -9.50
CA VAL A 165 5.78 -17.27 -9.08
C VAL A 165 4.79 -17.12 -10.24
N GLU A 166 4.90 -16.07 -11.06
CA GLU A 166 3.97 -15.88 -12.18
C GLU A 166 4.05 -17.03 -13.18
N GLN A 167 5.27 -17.48 -13.50
CA GLN A 167 5.50 -18.57 -14.44
C GLN A 167 5.10 -19.93 -13.85
N MET A 168 5.44 -20.17 -12.57
CA MET A 168 5.06 -21.39 -11.86
C MET A 168 3.55 -21.57 -11.74
N VAL A 169 2.78 -20.48 -11.62
CA VAL A 169 1.31 -20.55 -11.70
C VAL A 169 0.87 -20.97 -13.10
N ALA A 170 1.42 -20.39 -14.18
CA ALA A 170 1.05 -20.78 -15.54
C ALA A 170 1.39 -22.26 -15.84
N ASP A 171 2.50 -22.74 -15.30
CA ASP A 171 2.98 -24.11 -15.50
C ASP A 171 2.33 -25.14 -14.57
N GLY A 172 1.53 -24.68 -13.58
CA GLY A 172 0.81 -25.54 -12.65
C GLY A 172 1.70 -26.12 -11.53
N GLU A 173 2.91 -25.58 -11.35
CA GLU A 173 3.77 -25.87 -10.20
C GLU A 173 3.20 -25.23 -8.91
N LEU A 174 2.54 -24.08 -9.06
CA LEU A 174 1.74 -23.41 -8.03
C LEU A 174 0.27 -23.36 -8.46
N ASP A 175 -0.64 -23.53 -7.51
CA ASP A 175 -2.09 -23.54 -7.77
C ASP A 175 -2.62 -22.12 -7.98
N ALA A 176 -2.02 -21.14 -7.31
CA ALA A 176 -2.40 -19.72 -7.38
C ALA A 176 -1.23 -18.80 -7.00
N CYS A 177 -1.41 -17.51 -7.23
CA CYS A 177 -0.58 -16.47 -6.64
C CYS A 177 -1.40 -15.24 -6.21
N ILE A 178 -0.93 -14.57 -5.18
CA ILE A 178 -1.35 -13.21 -4.83
C ILE A 178 -0.22 -12.27 -5.26
N HIS A 179 -0.54 -11.27 -6.08
CA HIS A 179 0.49 -10.40 -6.67
C HIS A 179 0.17 -8.92 -6.47
N SER A 180 1.19 -8.05 -6.54
CA SER A 180 0.98 -6.59 -6.42
C SER A 180 0.59 -5.91 -7.74
N SER A 181 0.83 -6.59 -8.85
CA SER A 181 0.62 -6.16 -10.24
C SER A 181 -0.15 -7.23 -11.04
N ILE A 182 -0.63 -6.90 -12.24
CA ILE A 182 -1.16 -7.92 -13.15
C ILE A 182 0.03 -8.76 -13.67
N ILE A 183 -0.06 -10.08 -13.57
CA ILE A 183 1.02 -11.00 -13.97
C ILE A 183 1.11 -11.14 -15.49
N LYS A 184 2.32 -11.34 -16.02
CA LYS A 184 2.55 -11.39 -17.48
C LYS A 184 1.76 -12.50 -18.19
N PRO A 185 1.64 -13.73 -17.65
CA PRO A 185 0.84 -14.78 -18.30
C PRO A 185 -0.62 -14.35 -18.53
N PHE A 186 -1.22 -13.66 -17.56
CA PHE A 186 -2.59 -13.16 -17.70
C PHE A 186 -2.69 -12.04 -18.75
N ILE A 187 -1.74 -11.10 -18.78
CA ILE A 187 -1.69 -10.04 -19.80
C ILE A 187 -1.55 -10.64 -21.21
N ASN A 188 -0.74 -11.68 -21.34
CA ASN A 188 -0.51 -12.38 -22.61
C ASN A 188 -1.68 -13.28 -23.03
N GLY A 189 -2.74 -13.37 -22.23
CA GLY A 189 -3.91 -14.19 -22.52
C GLY A 189 -3.66 -15.69 -22.40
N ASP A 190 -2.73 -16.13 -21.54
CA ASP A 190 -2.50 -17.55 -21.28
C ASP A 190 -3.78 -18.21 -20.73
N PRO A 191 -4.40 -19.17 -21.44
CA PRO A 191 -5.65 -19.78 -21.01
C PRO A 191 -5.52 -20.64 -19.75
N ARG A 192 -4.28 -20.93 -19.31
CA ARG A 192 -4.00 -21.64 -18.06
C ARG A 192 -4.13 -20.74 -16.84
N VAL A 193 -4.24 -19.43 -17.00
CA VAL A 193 -4.25 -18.45 -15.91
C VAL A 193 -5.53 -17.63 -15.91
N ALA A 194 -6.20 -17.58 -14.77
CA ALA A 194 -7.41 -16.79 -14.57
C ALA A 194 -7.36 -15.98 -13.27
N ARG A 195 -8.26 -15.02 -13.09
CA ARG A 195 -8.49 -14.39 -11.79
C ARG A 195 -9.34 -15.32 -10.91
N LEU A 196 -9.03 -15.38 -9.62
CA LEU A 196 -9.90 -16.03 -8.64
C LEU A 196 -11.28 -15.34 -8.55
N PHE A 197 -11.28 -14.01 -8.70
CA PHE A 197 -12.49 -13.19 -8.73
C PHE A 197 -12.68 -12.63 -10.16
N PRO A 198 -13.47 -13.31 -11.03
CA PRO A 198 -13.73 -12.82 -12.39
C PRO A 198 -14.39 -11.44 -12.40
N ASP A 199 -15.40 -11.22 -11.55
CA ASP A 199 -16.04 -9.92 -11.32
C ASP A 199 -15.51 -9.24 -10.05
N TYR A 200 -14.19 -9.02 -10.05
CA TYR A 200 -13.49 -8.40 -8.91
C TYR A 200 -14.04 -7.02 -8.55
N LYS A 201 -14.55 -6.22 -9.50
CA LYS A 201 -15.10 -4.88 -9.20
C LYS A 201 -16.33 -4.99 -8.31
N THR A 202 -17.27 -5.89 -8.64
CA THR A 202 -18.45 -6.13 -7.80
C THR A 202 -18.07 -6.63 -6.41
N GLU A 203 -17.10 -7.55 -6.32
CA GLU A 203 -16.59 -8.04 -5.03
C GLU A 203 -15.93 -6.95 -4.19
N GLU A 204 -15.14 -6.08 -4.82
CA GLU A 204 -14.50 -4.93 -4.17
C GLU A 204 -15.52 -3.92 -3.63
N MET A 205 -16.59 -3.67 -4.40
CA MET A 205 -17.72 -2.84 -3.96
C MET A 205 -18.47 -3.48 -2.79
N ASN A 206 -18.69 -4.80 -2.81
CA ASN A 206 -19.35 -5.52 -1.73
C ASN A 206 -18.50 -5.48 -0.44
N PHE A 207 -17.20 -5.70 -0.58
CA PHE A 207 -16.23 -5.57 0.51
C PHE A 207 -16.25 -4.16 1.10
N TYR A 208 -16.20 -3.12 0.28
CA TYR A 208 -16.25 -1.73 0.75
C TYR A 208 -17.57 -1.42 1.44
N LYS A 209 -18.73 -1.82 0.88
CA LYS A 209 -20.04 -1.62 1.51
C LYS A 209 -20.14 -2.30 2.89
N LYS A 210 -19.55 -3.50 3.03
CA LYS A 210 -19.58 -4.26 4.28
C LYS A 210 -18.63 -3.70 5.33
N THR A 211 -17.43 -3.29 4.93
CA THR A 211 -16.34 -2.98 5.87
C THR A 211 -16.02 -1.49 5.98
N GLY A 212 -16.36 -0.70 4.96
CA GLY A 212 -15.90 0.67 4.74
C GLY A 212 -14.43 0.77 4.33
N MET A 213 -13.69 -0.34 4.25
CA MET A 213 -12.25 -0.29 4.06
C MET A 213 -11.87 -0.13 2.59
N PHE A 214 -11.15 0.95 2.27
CA PHE A 214 -10.39 1.06 1.03
C PHE A 214 -8.89 0.91 1.37
N PRO A 215 -8.25 -0.25 1.06
CA PRO A 215 -6.95 -0.59 1.61
C PRO A 215 -5.83 0.43 1.33
N ILE A 216 -5.12 0.82 2.38
CA ILE A 216 -3.94 1.69 2.35
C ILE A 216 -2.70 0.85 2.05
N MET A 217 -2.02 1.13 0.94
CA MET A 217 -0.87 0.36 0.48
C MET A 217 0.44 0.96 0.97
N HIS A 218 0.61 2.26 0.76
CA HIS A 218 1.85 2.97 1.05
C HIS A 218 1.59 4.21 1.91
N ILE A 219 2.55 4.53 2.77
CA ILE A 219 2.61 5.73 3.62
C ILE A 219 3.75 6.63 3.17
N THR A 220 3.80 7.86 3.67
CA THR A 220 4.99 8.72 3.57
C THR A 220 5.83 8.58 4.84
N GLY A 221 6.91 7.80 4.73
CA GLY A 221 7.91 7.64 5.77
C GLY A 221 8.89 8.80 5.80
N ILE A 222 9.43 9.10 6.98
CA ILE A 222 10.43 10.13 7.23
C ILE A 222 11.48 9.59 8.20
N LYS A 223 12.75 9.90 7.97
CA LYS A 223 13.81 9.59 8.92
C LYS A 223 13.58 10.31 10.25
N LYS A 224 13.74 9.60 11.36
CA LYS A 224 13.57 10.17 12.70
C LYS A 224 14.51 11.36 12.96
N SER A 225 15.74 11.32 12.47
CA SER A 225 16.72 12.41 12.62
C SER A 225 16.23 13.74 12.03
N ILE A 226 15.47 13.70 10.92
CA ILE A 226 14.90 14.91 10.31
C ILE A 226 13.82 15.51 11.20
N VAL A 227 13.01 14.67 11.85
CA VAL A 227 11.97 15.12 12.78
C VAL A 227 12.58 15.74 14.03
N GLU A 228 13.66 15.16 14.54
CA GLU A 228 14.38 15.65 15.72
C GLU A 228 15.08 16.99 15.44
N GLU A 229 15.69 17.16 14.27
CA GLU A 229 16.38 18.38 13.88
C GLU A 229 15.41 19.48 13.40
N TYR A 230 14.36 19.09 12.69
CA TYR A 230 13.38 19.99 12.08
C TYR A 230 11.92 19.53 12.35
N PRO A 231 11.40 19.72 13.59
CA PRO A 231 10.06 19.25 13.98
C PRO A 231 8.89 19.82 13.16
N TRP A 232 9.12 20.90 12.41
CA TRP A 232 8.14 21.54 11.53
C TRP A 232 8.05 20.88 10.14
N VAL A 233 9.03 20.06 9.74
CA VAL A 233 9.05 19.39 8.42
C VAL A 233 7.85 18.45 8.21
N PRO A 234 7.47 17.57 9.16
CA PRO A 234 6.29 16.71 9.01
C PRO A 234 5.02 17.49 8.67
N ILE A 235 4.79 18.61 9.36
CA ILE A 235 3.63 19.48 9.17
C ILE A 235 3.68 20.10 7.77
N ASN A 236 4.78 20.74 7.40
CA ASN A 236 4.90 21.42 6.10
C ASN A 236 4.80 20.45 4.92
N MET A 237 5.32 19.23 5.07
CA MET A 237 5.16 18.16 4.08
C MET A 237 3.73 17.65 3.99
N TYR A 238 3.04 17.48 5.13
CA TYR A 238 1.63 17.11 5.15
C TYR A 238 0.76 18.13 4.40
N HIS A 239 1.00 19.43 4.59
CA HIS A 239 0.34 20.52 3.88
C HIS A 239 0.61 20.49 2.37
N ALA A 240 1.89 20.39 1.99
CA ALA A 240 2.30 20.37 0.59
C ALA A 240 1.70 19.16 -0.16
N LEU A 241 1.69 17.98 0.47
CA LEU A 241 1.12 16.77 -0.12
C LEU A 241 -0.40 16.86 -0.26
N ASN A 242 -1.11 17.44 0.72
CA ASN A 242 -2.55 17.70 0.60
C ASN A 242 -2.86 18.69 -0.53
N GLN A 243 -2.08 19.78 -0.63
CA GLN A 243 -2.25 20.76 -1.70
C GLN A 243 -1.99 20.14 -3.08
N ALA A 244 -0.93 19.34 -3.22
CA ALA A 244 -0.61 18.62 -4.45
C ALA A 244 -1.75 17.68 -4.87
N LYS A 245 -2.26 16.86 -3.94
CA LYS A 245 -3.43 16.01 -4.18
C LYS A 245 -4.66 16.83 -4.60
N ALA A 246 -4.96 17.92 -3.92
CA ALA A 246 -6.13 18.75 -4.22
C ALA A 246 -6.08 19.35 -5.64
N ILE A 247 -4.90 19.83 -6.06
CA ILE A 247 -4.68 20.31 -7.43
C ILE A 247 -4.89 19.18 -8.44
N ALA A 248 -4.32 18.01 -8.19
CA ALA A 248 -4.44 16.85 -9.06
C ALA A 248 -5.89 16.36 -9.18
N MET A 249 -6.60 16.19 -8.07
CA MET A 249 -7.99 15.75 -8.05
C MET A 249 -8.89 16.72 -8.82
N LYS A 250 -8.69 18.04 -8.64
CA LYS A 250 -9.42 19.05 -9.40
C LYS A 250 -9.13 18.98 -10.91
N LYS A 251 -7.88 18.71 -11.30
CA LYS A 251 -7.47 18.53 -12.70
C LYS A 251 -8.12 17.29 -13.32
N LEU A 252 -8.18 16.18 -12.57
CA LEU A 252 -8.70 14.89 -13.02
C LEU A 252 -10.22 14.88 -13.28
N VAL A 253 -10.98 15.85 -12.77
CA VAL A 253 -12.40 16.01 -13.16
C VAL A 253 -12.56 16.24 -14.68
N ASN A 254 -11.55 16.76 -15.37
CA ASN A 254 -11.61 16.97 -16.81
C ASN A 254 -11.36 15.66 -17.59
N PRO A 255 -12.39 15.07 -18.25
CA PRO A 255 -12.24 13.78 -18.93
C PRO A 255 -11.24 13.79 -20.10
N ARG A 256 -10.94 14.97 -20.66
CA ARG A 256 -10.06 15.10 -21.83
C ARG A 256 -8.61 14.68 -21.59
N ILE A 257 -8.19 14.59 -20.32
CA ILE A 257 -6.80 14.25 -19.97
C ILE A 257 -6.59 12.74 -19.80
N VAL A 258 -7.66 11.94 -19.78
CA VAL A 258 -7.60 10.49 -19.61
C VAL A 258 -8.24 9.81 -20.84
N PRO A 259 -7.50 8.98 -21.60
CA PRO A 259 -8.01 8.37 -22.84
C PRO A 259 -8.89 7.13 -22.56
N LEU A 260 -9.96 7.31 -21.79
CA LEU A 260 -10.97 6.28 -21.52
C LEU A 260 -12.34 6.73 -22.04
N ALA A 261 -12.96 5.90 -22.88
CA ALA A 261 -14.23 6.21 -23.52
C ALA A 261 -15.37 6.52 -22.52
N TRP A 262 -15.37 5.81 -21.38
CA TRP A 262 -16.39 5.94 -20.32
C TRP A 262 -15.80 6.54 -19.04
N TYR A 263 -14.82 7.44 -19.17
CA TYR A 263 -14.15 8.04 -18.01
C TYR A 263 -15.12 8.70 -17.02
N MET A 264 -16.05 9.53 -17.51
CA MET A 264 -16.99 10.24 -16.63
C MET A 264 -17.94 9.29 -15.91
N GLU A 265 -18.41 8.25 -16.58
CA GLU A 265 -19.26 7.23 -15.97
C GLU A 265 -18.51 6.50 -14.84
N ALA A 266 -17.26 6.10 -15.08
CA ALA A 266 -16.41 5.49 -14.05
C ALA A 266 -16.11 6.45 -12.89
N TRP A 267 -15.90 7.74 -13.18
CA TRP A 267 -15.65 8.77 -12.16
C TRP A 267 -16.87 8.98 -11.26
N GLU A 268 -18.05 9.21 -11.85
CA GLU A 268 -19.31 9.43 -11.13
C GLU A 268 -19.72 8.21 -10.30
N GLU A 269 -19.53 7.01 -10.83
CA GLU A 269 -19.77 5.76 -10.11
C GLU A 269 -18.81 5.61 -8.93
N GLN A 270 -17.52 5.87 -9.12
CA GLN A 270 -16.53 5.84 -8.04
C GLN A 270 -16.90 6.83 -6.93
N GLU A 271 -17.24 8.08 -7.28
CA GLU A 271 -17.62 9.11 -6.31
C GLU A 271 -18.88 8.71 -5.52
N LYS A 272 -19.85 8.08 -6.17
CA LYS A 272 -21.05 7.55 -5.51
C LYS A 272 -20.73 6.43 -4.50
N ILE A 273 -19.70 5.63 -4.77
CA ILE A 273 -19.34 4.47 -3.93
C ILE A 273 -18.38 4.88 -2.81
N LEU A 274 -17.31 5.60 -3.14
CA LEU A 274 -16.18 5.89 -2.26
C LEU A 274 -16.21 7.32 -1.69
N GLY A 275 -17.11 8.17 -2.18
CA GLY A 275 -17.16 9.58 -1.84
C GLY A 275 -16.22 10.44 -2.70
N PRO A 276 -16.17 11.75 -2.42
CA PRO A 276 -15.46 12.73 -3.25
C PRO A 276 -13.92 12.67 -3.13
N ASP A 277 -13.39 12.10 -2.05
CA ASP A 277 -11.94 11.93 -1.84
C ASP A 277 -11.59 10.53 -1.28
N PRO A 278 -11.53 9.49 -2.14
CA PRO A 278 -11.11 8.15 -1.73
C PRO A 278 -9.65 8.11 -1.24
N TRP A 279 -8.86 9.13 -1.58
CA TRP A 279 -7.44 9.27 -1.21
C TRP A 279 -7.26 10.26 -0.06
N GLU A 280 -8.24 10.39 0.83
CA GLU A 280 -8.12 11.24 2.02
C GLU A 280 -6.83 10.94 2.81
N TYR A 281 -6.14 12.00 3.23
CA TYR A 281 -4.98 11.94 4.12
C TYR A 281 -5.43 12.26 5.54
N GLY A 282 -4.61 11.96 6.54
CA GLY A 282 -4.90 12.17 7.94
C GLY A 282 -5.60 10.99 8.61
N LEU A 283 -5.85 11.12 9.91
CA LEU A 283 -6.41 10.08 10.76
C LEU A 283 -7.92 10.27 11.00
N SER A 284 -8.69 10.37 9.90
CA SER A 284 -10.16 10.28 9.93
C SER A 284 -10.61 8.97 10.60
N ASP A 285 -11.87 8.90 11.03
CA ASP A 285 -12.43 7.65 11.60
C ASP A 285 -12.30 6.46 10.63
N GLN A 286 -12.46 6.72 9.33
CA GLN A 286 -12.36 5.70 8.29
C GLN A 286 -10.91 5.23 8.09
N ASN A 287 -9.94 6.13 8.12
CA ASN A 287 -8.52 5.78 8.06
C ASN A 287 -8.07 5.08 9.32
N ARG A 288 -8.50 5.54 10.51
CA ARG A 288 -8.23 4.87 11.79
C ARG A 288 -8.74 3.44 11.77
N LYS A 289 -9.98 3.21 11.31
CA LYS A 289 -10.54 1.85 11.17
C LYS A 289 -9.72 0.99 10.21
N THR A 290 -9.30 1.54 9.08
CA THR A 290 -8.51 0.81 8.07
C THR A 290 -7.12 0.46 8.62
N LEU A 291 -6.42 1.41 9.23
CA LEU A 291 -5.09 1.22 9.82
C LEU A 291 -5.13 0.25 11.01
N ALA A 292 -6.16 0.30 11.86
CA ALA A 292 -6.34 -0.64 12.96
C ALA A 292 -6.50 -2.09 12.48
N ASN A 293 -7.27 -2.32 11.41
CA ASN A 293 -7.38 -3.65 10.82
C ASN A 293 -6.08 -4.10 10.18
N MET A 294 -5.32 -3.19 9.56
CA MET A 294 -4.01 -3.52 9.01
C MET A 294 -3.00 -3.94 10.10
N ALA A 295 -2.96 -3.21 11.23
CA ALA A 295 -2.14 -3.58 12.38
C ALA A 295 -2.54 -4.94 12.95
N LYS A 296 -3.84 -5.19 13.11
CA LYS A 296 -4.39 -6.50 13.50
C LYS A 296 -3.95 -7.61 12.54
N TYR A 297 -4.11 -7.42 11.23
CA TYR A 297 -3.68 -8.41 10.23
C TYR A 297 -2.18 -8.66 10.28
N SER A 298 -1.38 -7.62 10.55
CA SER A 298 0.07 -7.75 10.69
C SER A 298 0.45 -8.61 11.89
N HIS A 299 -0.22 -8.43 13.03
CA HIS A 299 -0.02 -9.25 14.21
C HIS A 299 -0.48 -10.71 13.98
N GLU A 300 -1.68 -10.92 13.43
CA GLU A 300 -2.21 -12.26 13.11
C GLU A 300 -1.30 -13.04 12.15
N GLN A 301 -0.66 -12.35 11.20
CA GLN A 301 0.25 -12.93 10.21
C GLN A 301 1.72 -12.99 10.68
N ALA A 302 1.96 -12.78 11.98
CA ALA A 302 3.27 -12.85 12.64
C ALA A 302 4.33 -11.89 12.09
N LEU A 303 3.92 -10.73 11.55
CA LEU A 303 4.84 -9.69 11.07
C LEU A 303 5.27 -8.73 12.18
N ILE A 304 4.39 -8.46 13.14
CA ILE A 304 4.69 -7.64 14.34
C ILE A 304 4.39 -8.44 15.60
N LYS A 305 5.13 -8.16 16.67
CA LYS A 305 4.98 -8.83 17.97
C LYS A 305 4.16 -8.00 18.96
N ASN A 306 4.23 -6.67 18.86
CA ASN A 306 3.51 -5.78 19.76
C ASN A 306 2.17 -5.33 19.13
N ASP A 307 1.17 -5.13 19.99
CA ASP A 307 -0.09 -4.50 19.61
C ASP A 307 0.13 -3.00 19.39
N LEU A 308 0.38 -2.61 18.15
CA LEU A 308 0.50 -1.20 17.75
C LEU A 308 -0.89 -0.57 17.57
N SER A 309 -1.18 0.49 18.32
CA SER A 309 -2.37 1.32 18.10
C SER A 309 -2.13 2.30 16.96
N VAL A 310 -3.19 2.85 16.36
CA VAL A 310 -3.05 3.85 15.28
C VAL A 310 -2.31 5.10 15.74
N ASP A 311 -2.43 5.48 17.02
CA ASP A 311 -1.74 6.65 17.57
C ASP A 311 -0.23 6.42 17.73
N ASP A 312 0.23 5.17 17.77
CA ASP A 312 1.66 4.84 17.77
C ASP A 312 2.29 4.96 16.37
N LEU A 313 1.46 4.95 15.32
CA LEU A 313 1.92 4.79 13.94
C LEU A 313 2.30 6.09 13.25
N PHE A 314 1.83 7.26 13.67
CA PHE A 314 2.03 8.49 12.89
C PHE A 314 2.43 9.67 13.77
N LEU A 315 3.28 10.53 13.22
CA LEU A 315 3.60 11.81 13.82
C LEU A 315 2.34 12.68 13.89
N ASP A 316 2.20 13.42 14.99
CA ASP A 316 1.17 14.44 15.09
C ASP A 316 1.46 15.58 14.11
N VAL A 317 0.52 15.81 13.20
CA VAL A 317 0.57 16.89 12.22
C VAL A 317 -0.37 18.04 12.59
N SER A 318 -1.02 18.00 13.75
CA SER A 318 -1.87 19.07 14.26
C SER A 318 -1.08 20.37 14.48
N GLN A 319 -1.64 21.49 14.01
CA GLN A 319 -1.19 22.85 14.33
C GLN A 319 -2.05 23.48 15.45
N GLY A 320 -2.78 22.66 16.22
CA GLY A 320 -3.64 23.09 17.31
C GLY A 320 -5.05 23.52 16.88
N ARG A 321 -5.77 24.17 17.79
CA ARG A 321 -7.18 24.57 17.61
C ARG A 321 -7.30 26.00 17.06
N LYS A 322 -8.22 26.22 16.12
CA LYS A 322 -8.73 27.55 15.78
C LYS A 322 -10.08 27.80 16.47
N ARG A 323 -10.49 29.07 16.61
CA ARG A 323 -11.81 29.43 17.18
C ARG A 323 -12.91 28.85 16.28
N GLY A 324 -13.72 27.94 16.82
CA GLY A 324 -14.67 27.09 16.07
C GLY A 324 -14.47 25.60 16.40
N GLU A 325 -15.09 24.71 15.63
CA GLU A 325 -14.88 23.25 15.67
C GLU A 325 -13.78 22.77 14.68
N GLU A 326 -13.10 23.69 14.01
CA GLU A 326 -12.04 23.35 13.05
C GLU A 326 -10.69 23.17 13.76
N PHE A 327 -10.17 21.94 13.72
CA PHE A 327 -8.76 21.64 14.01
C PHE A 327 -7.89 22.11 12.84
N ARG A 328 -6.75 22.75 13.13
CA ARG A 328 -5.72 22.92 12.10
C ARG A 328 -4.93 21.64 12.03
N VAL A 329 -5.11 20.89 10.96
CA VAL A 329 -4.11 19.93 10.49
C VAL A 329 -3.09 20.68 9.67
#